data_AF-A0A7G1NYN3-F1
#
_entry.id   AF-A0A7G1NYN3-F1
#
_cell.length_a   1.000
_cell.length_b   1.000
_cell.length_c   1.000
_cell.angle_alpha   90.00
_cell.angle_beta   90.00
_cell.angle_gamma   90.00
#
_symmetry.space_group_name_H-M   'P 1'
#
loop_
_entity.id
_entity.type
_entity.pdbx_description
1 polymer ?
#
loop_
_entity_poly.entity_id
_entity_poly.type
_entity_poly.pdbx_seq_one_letter_code
_entity_poly.pdbx_strand_id
1 'polypeptide(L)'
;MKSACTRTDARKVSFLPRELYDIQSESRTEQQTQEWLSRYSLRAAIESTISEFVNGHGMRQCRYRSEEKAHIQHVFTAIAVNLERIGVHLPPAPARQSRNPTALQGFLDWQRIPRPRSWRVATHPAG
;
A
#
# COMPACT_ATOMS: atom_id res chain seq x y z
N MET A 1 -9.59 9.49 -43.60
CA MET A 1 -8.53 10.46 -43.24
C MET A 1 -8.92 11.13 -41.92
N LYS A 2 -8.11 11.01 -40.85
CA LYS A 2 -8.45 11.60 -39.54
C LYS A 2 -8.10 13.09 -39.55
N SER A 3 -9.12 13.94 -39.32
CA SER A 3 -9.11 15.41 -39.47
C SER A 3 -8.86 16.16 -38.15
N ALA A 4 -7.90 15.73 -37.34
CA ALA A 4 -7.58 16.42 -36.08
C ALA A 4 -6.10 16.28 -35.72
N CYS A 5 -5.22 16.87 -36.53
CA CYS A 5 -3.85 17.16 -36.12
C CYS A 5 -3.79 18.63 -35.70
N THR A 6 -3.50 18.89 -34.42
CA THR A 6 -3.16 20.24 -33.95
C THR A 6 -1.83 20.67 -34.57
N ARG A 7 -1.81 21.79 -35.30
CA ARG A 7 -0.58 22.42 -35.81
C ARG A 7 0.19 23.07 -34.66
N THR A 8 0.86 22.26 -33.85
CA THR A 8 1.85 22.73 -32.87
C THR A 8 3.23 22.80 -33.51
N ASP A 9 4.07 23.71 -33.02
CA ASP A 9 5.49 23.83 -33.40
C ASP A 9 6.18 22.46 -33.36
N ALA A 10 7.04 22.19 -34.34
CA ALA A 10 7.73 20.91 -34.45
C ALA A 10 8.48 20.58 -33.16
N ARG A 11 8.30 19.37 -32.62
CA ARG A 11 9.01 18.91 -31.42
C ARG A 11 10.52 18.92 -31.70
N LYS A 12 11.26 19.78 -31.01
CA LYS A 12 12.73 19.78 -31.07
C LYS A 12 13.24 18.56 -30.31
N VAL A 13 13.99 17.70 -30.98
CA VAL A 13 14.69 16.58 -30.37
C VAL A 13 16.09 17.06 -29.98
N SER A 14 16.40 17.03 -28.69
CA SER A 14 17.74 17.33 -28.18
C SER A 14 18.50 16.04 -27.92
N PHE A 15 19.70 15.92 -28.46
CA PHE A 15 20.61 14.81 -28.16
C PHE A 15 21.46 15.14 -26.94
N LEU A 16 21.66 14.15 -26.07
CA LEU A 16 22.62 14.24 -25.00
C LEU A 16 24.04 14.28 -25.60
N PRO A 17 24.96 15.12 -25.10
CA PRO A 17 26.36 15.07 -25.50
C PRO A 17 26.92 13.66 -25.40
N ARG A 18 27.74 13.27 -26.39
CA ARG A 18 28.23 11.89 -26.56
C ARG A 18 28.87 11.32 -25.30
N GLU A 19 29.72 12.10 -24.64
CA GLU A 19 30.40 11.70 -23.41
C GLU A 19 29.41 11.30 -22.29
N LEU A 20 28.36 12.09 -22.08
CA LEU A 20 27.34 11.80 -21.08
C LEU A 20 26.47 10.60 -21.47
N TYR A 21 26.21 10.43 -22.76
CA TYR A 21 25.51 9.25 -23.28
C TYR A 21 26.31 7.98 -23.03
N ASP A 22 27.61 7.99 -23.32
CA ASP A 22 28.48 6.82 -23.15
C ASP A 22 28.55 6.42 -21.66
N ILE A 23 28.73 7.38 -20.74
CA ILE A 23 28.71 7.14 -19.29
C ILE A 23 27.37 6.54 -18.84
N GLN A 24 26.25 7.08 -19.32
CA GLN A 24 24.94 6.59 -18.94
C GLN A 24 24.67 5.19 -19.52
N SER A 25 25.14 4.92 -20.74
CA SER A 25 25.03 3.62 -21.39
C SER A 25 25.80 2.55 -20.60
N GLU A 26 27.05 2.83 -20.25
CA GLU A 26 27.89 1.94 -19.43
C GLU A 26 27.22 1.67 -18.07
N SER A 27 26.80 2.72 -17.36
CA SER A 27 26.09 2.60 -16.08
C SER A 27 24.83 1.71 -16.18
N ARG A 28 24.06 1.82 -17.28
CA ARG A 28 22.86 0.99 -17.50
C ARG A 28 23.22 -0.47 -17.76
N THR A 29 24.32 -0.74 -18.43
CA THR A 29 24.80 -2.11 -18.65
C THR A 29 25.25 -2.75 -17.34
N GLU A 30 25.98 -2.01 -16.50
CA GLU A 30 26.38 -2.47 -15.16
C GLU A 30 25.17 -2.78 -14.28
N GLN A 31 24.12 -1.95 -14.35
CA GLN A 31 22.87 -2.12 -13.60
C GLN A 31 22.14 -3.45 -13.86
N GLN A 32 22.39 -4.11 -14.99
CA GLN A 32 21.79 -5.41 -15.30
C GLN A 32 22.51 -6.57 -14.60
N THR A 33 23.69 -6.33 -14.02
CA THR A 33 24.46 -7.39 -13.35
C THR A 33 23.91 -7.69 -11.95
N GLN A 34 23.97 -8.95 -11.55
CA GLN A 34 23.54 -9.39 -10.22
C GLN A 34 24.38 -8.77 -9.10
N GLU A 35 25.67 -8.55 -9.34
CA GLU A 35 26.58 -7.90 -8.39
C GLU A 35 26.16 -6.45 -8.12
N TRP A 36 25.79 -5.71 -9.17
CA TRP A 36 25.28 -4.36 -9.04
C TRP A 36 23.94 -4.34 -8.29
N LEU A 37 23.00 -5.22 -8.66
CA LEU A 37 21.69 -5.32 -8.00
C LEU A 37 21.82 -5.67 -6.52
N SER A 38 22.73 -6.59 -6.18
CA SER A 38 23.01 -6.98 -4.79
C SER A 38 23.51 -5.78 -3.97
N ARG A 39 24.48 -5.03 -4.50
CA ARG A 39 24.97 -3.79 -3.86
C ARG A 39 23.88 -2.72 -3.74
N TYR A 40 23.04 -2.57 -4.75
CA TYR A 40 22.01 -1.54 -4.81
C TYR A 40 20.73 -1.89 -4.02
N SER A 41 20.54 -3.16 -3.66
CA SER A 41 19.33 -3.66 -2.98
C SER A 41 18.97 -2.88 -1.71
N LEU A 42 19.95 -2.54 -0.89
CA LEU A 42 19.76 -1.76 0.34
C LEU A 42 19.21 -0.36 0.03
N ARG A 43 19.77 0.30 -0.99
CA ARG A 43 19.33 1.63 -1.41
C ARG A 43 17.92 1.60 -1.99
N ALA A 44 17.64 0.63 -2.86
CA ALA A 44 16.31 0.43 -3.42
C ALA A 44 15.26 0.18 -2.32
N ALA A 45 15.60 -0.57 -1.27
CA ALA A 45 14.70 -0.81 -0.14
C ALA A 45 14.37 0.48 0.65
N ILE A 46 15.35 1.35 0.85
CA ILE A 46 15.16 2.66 1.50
C ILE A 46 14.29 3.57 0.63
N GLU A 47 14.61 3.70 -0.65
CA GLU A 47 13.87 4.54 -1.60
C GLU A 47 12.42 4.06 -1.75
N SER A 48 12.20 2.74 -1.79
CA SER A 48 10.88 2.12 -1.79
C SER A 48 10.09 2.51 -0.54
N THR A 49 10.71 2.44 0.64
CA THR A 49 10.08 2.83 1.91
C THR A 49 9.72 4.31 1.92
N ILE A 50 10.60 5.20 1.47
CA ILE A 50 10.31 6.63 1.35
C ILE A 50 9.14 6.88 0.38
N SER A 51 9.12 6.17 -0.76
CA SER A 51 8.04 6.27 -1.74
C SER A 51 6.70 5.84 -1.15
N GLU A 52 6.64 4.75 -0.40
CA GLU A 52 5.45 4.29 0.31
C GLU A 52 4.95 5.33 1.32
N PHE A 53 5.85 5.85 2.16
CA PHE A 53 5.52 6.91 3.12
C PHE A 53 4.96 8.18 2.46
N VAL A 54 5.58 8.60 1.36
CA VAL A 54 5.20 9.83 0.65
C VAL A 54 3.89 9.65 -0.11
N ASN A 55 3.77 8.57 -0.90
CA ASN A 55 2.67 8.38 -1.84
C ASN A 55 1.47 7.66 -1.20
N GLY A 56 1.71 6.72 -0.28
CA GLY A 56 0.67 5.96 0.42
C GLY A 56 0.16 6.67 1.68
N HIS A 57 1.04 7.37 2.41
CA HIS A 57 0.72 7.90 3.75
C HIS A 57 0.85 9.42 3.88
N GLY A 58 1.07 10.15 2.78
CA GLY A 58 1.00 11.61 2.77
C GLY A 58 2.08 12.32 3.60
N MET A 59 3.24 11.70 3.81
CA MET A 59 4.31 12.21 4.70
C MET A 59 4.91 13.58 4.31
N ARG A 60 4.57 14.14 3.15
CA ARG A 60 4.93 15.53 2.79
C ARG A 60 4.08 16.58 3.51
N GLN A 61 3.00 16.16 4.19
CA GLN A 61 2.08 17.04 4.87
C GLN A 61 1.97 16.64 6.34
N CYS A 62 2.25 17.58 7.24
CA CYS A 62 2.02 17.42 8.66
C CYS A 62 0.82 18.27 9.10
N ARG A 63 -0.09 17.69 9.88
CA ARG A 63 -1.25 18.43 10.42
C ARG A 63 -0.83 19.41 11.51
N TYR A 64 0.23 19.08 12.23
CA TYR A 64 0.76 19.87 13.34
C TYR A 64 1.89 20.78 12.86
N ARG A 65 1.99 21.96 13.47
CA ARG A 65 3.02 22.97 13.12
C ARG A 65 4.26 22.92 14.00
N SER A 66 4.17 22.38 15.21
CA SER A 66 5.34 22.25 16.08
C SER A 66 6.16 21.02 15.71
N GLU A 67 7.48 21.13 15.81
CA GLU A 67 8.42 20.07 15.46
C GLU A 67 8.19 18.80 16.30
N GLU A 68 7.98 18.94 17.61
CA GLU A 68 7.69 17.81 18.51
C GLU A 68 6.42 17.05 18.10
N LYS A 69 5.35 17.77 17.75
CA LYS A 69 4.08 17.13 17.33
C LYS A 69 4.20 16.52 15.93
N ALA A 70 5.00 17.13 15.06
CA ALA A 70 5.31 16.57 13.75
C ALA A 70 6.12 15.27 13.88
N HIS A 71 7.12 15.24 14.77
CA HIS A 71 7.88 14.03 15.08
C HIS A 71 6.96 12.91 15.57
N ILE A 72 6.06 13.20 16.52
CA ILE A 72 5.08 12.22 17.02
C ILE A 72 4.18 11.71 15.88
N GLN A 73 3.67 12.60 15.01
CA GLN A 73 2.88 12.20 13.85
C GLN A 73 3.68 11.23 12.96
N HIS A 74 4.93 11.56 12.63
CA HIS A 74 5.79 10.73 11.79
C HIS A 74 6.10 9.36 12.42
N VAL A 75 6.36 9.32 13.73
CA VAL A 75 6.59 8.06 14.46
C VAL A 75 5.34 7.18 14.42
N PHE A 76 4.15 7.74 14.67
CA PHE A 76 2.91 6.97 14.58
C PHE A 76 2.61 6.49 13.17
N THR A 77 2.86 7.31 12.15
CA THR A 77 2.75 6.86 10.75
C THR A 77 3.73 5.72 10.48
N ALA A 78 4.98 5.80 10.95
CA ALA A 78 5.96 4.73 10.78
C ALA A 78 5.54 3.42 11.45
N ILE A 79 4.97 3.50 12.64
CA ILE A 79 4.40 2.34 13.34
C ILE A 79 3.25 1.74 12.51
N ALA A 80 2.32 2.57 12.02
CA ALA A 80 1.18 2.11 11.23
C ALA A 80 1.62 1.38 9.95
N VAL A 81 2.57 1.96 9.19
CA VAL A 81 3.14 1.32 7.99
C VAL A 81 3.79 -0.02 8.31
N ASN A 82 4.56 -0.10 9.39
CA ASN A 82 5.18 -1.36 9.81
C ASN A 82 4.13 -2.43 10.14
N LEU A 83 3.01 -2.05 10.77
CA LEU A 83 1.91 -2.98 11.05
C LEU A 83 1.20 -3.44 9.78
N GLU A 84 0.94 -2.55 8.82
CA GLU A 84 0.35 -2.90 7.54
C GLU A 84 1.24 -3.88 6.76
N ARG A 85 2.55 -3.63 6.72
CA ARG A 85 3.54 -4.54 6.08
C ARG A 85 3.54 -5.92 6.73
N ILE A 86 3.53 -5.99 8.07
CA ILE A 86 3.41 -7.27 8.78
C ILE A 86 2.09 -7.97 8.43
N GLY A 87 0.99 -7.22 8.34
CA GLY A 87 -0.33 -7.73 7.99
C GLY A 87 -0.39 -8.42 6.63
N VAL A 88 0.33 -7.92 5.62
CA VAL A 88 0.41 -8.54 4.28
C VAL A 88 1.09 -9.91 4.31
N HIS A 89 2.03 -10.13 5.24
CA HIS A 89 2.75 -11.40 5.37
C HIS A 89 2.08 -12.38 6.34
N LEU A 90 1.06 -11.95 7.08
CA LEU A 90 0.27 -12.85 7.92
C LEU A 90 -0.69 -13.66 7.05
N PRO A 91 -0.93 -14.95 7.38
CA PRO A 91 -2.00 -15.70 6.74
C PRO A 91 -3.33 -14.97 6.93
N PRO A 92 -4.27 -15.06 5.96
CA PRO A 92 -5.57 -14.44 6.10
C PRO A 92 -6.21 -14.90 7.40
N ALA A 93 -6.76 -13.95 8.16
CA ALA A 93 -7.49 -14.28 9.37
C ALA A 93 -8.56 -15.33 9.03
N PRO A 94 -8.78 -16.35 9.89
CA PRO A 94 -9.84 -17.30 9.66
C PRO A 94 -11.15 -16.54 9.47
N ALA A 95 -12.00 -17.01 8.55
CA ALA A 95 -13.31 -16.41 8.32
C ALA A 95 -13.97 -16.16 9.67
N ARG A 96 -14.49 -14.95 9.88
CA ARG A 96 -15.05 -14.51 11.16
C ARG A 96 -16.02 -15.58 11.65
N GLN A 97 -15.60 -16.36 12.63
CA GLN A 97 -16.43 -17.43 13.16
C GLN A 97 -17.64 -16.77 13.78
N SER A 98 -18.84 -17.24 13.42
CA SER A 98 -20.05 -16.83 14.12
C SER A 98 -19.83 -17.09 15.59
N ARG A 99 -20.04 -16.08 16.44
CA ARG A 99 -19.95 -16.27 17.89
C ARG A 99 -20.81 -17.48 18.28
N ASN A 100 -20.24 -18.40 19.07
CA ASN A 100 -21.00 -19.50 19.62
C ASN A 100 -22.24 -18.94 20.33
N PRO A 101 -23.44 -19.49 20.10
CA PRO A 101 -24.63 -19.01 20.74
C PRO A 101 -24.47 -19.09 22.26
N THR A 102 -24.80 -18.00 22.96
CA THR A 102 -24.78 -17.97 24.42
C THR A 102 -25.73 -19.03 24.98
N ALA A 103 -25.51 -19.52 26.21
CA ALA A 103 -26.41 -20.48 26.86
C ALA A 103 -27.90 -20.05 26.81
N LEU A 104 -28.17 -18.75 26.97
CA LEU A 104 -29.51 -18.18 26.82
C LEU A 104 -30.07 -18.33 25.39
N GLN A 105 -29.25 -18.13 24.36
CA GLN A 105 -29.65 -18.31 22.98
C GLN A 105 -29.96 -19.79 22.68
N GLY A 106 -29.14 -20.71 23.19
CA GLY A 106 -29.41 -22.15 23.11
C GLY A 106 -30.68 -22.57 23.85
N PHE A 107 -30.95 -21.98 25.02
CA PHE A 107 -32.18 -22.20 25.77
C PHE A 107 -33.43 -21.71 25.02
N LEU A 108 -33.38 -20.52 24.41
CA LEU A 108 -34.49 -19.99 23.62
C LEU A 108 -34.78 -20.85 22.39
N ASP A 109 -33.74 -21.34 21.70
CA ASP A 109 -33.89 -22.26 20.57
C ASP A 109 -34.53 -23.59 21.01
N TRP A 110 -34.10 -24.14 22.15
CA TRP A 110 -34.68 -25.36 22.73
C TRP A 110 -36.18 -25.19 23.06
N GLN A 111 -36.56 -24.01 23.57
CA GLN A 111 -37.94 -23.64 23.87
C GLN A 111 -38.75 -23.20 22.63
N ARG A 112 -38.14 -23.19 21.43
CA ARG A 112 -38.72 -22.68 20.17
C ARG A 112 -39.26 -21.24 20.28
N ILE A 113 -38.63 -20.40 21.09
CA ILE A 113 -38.99 -18.99 21.25
C ILE A 113 -38.28 -18.18 20.17
N PRO A 114 -39.00 -17.41 19.32
CA PRO A 114 -38.38 -16.66 18.23
C PRO A 114 -37.44 -15.58 18.77
N ARG A 115 -36.21 -15.56 18.26
CA ARG A 115 -35.22 -14.54 18.65
C ARG A 115 -35.63 -13.14 18.13
N PRO A 116 -35.35 -12.06 18.89
CA PRO A 116 -35.62 -10.70 18.44
C PRO A 116 -34.85 -10.38 17.15
N ARG A 117 -35.42 -9.53 16.29
CA ARG A 117 -34.81 -9.14 15.00
C ARG A 117 -33.39 -8.59 15.13
N SER A 118 -33.07 -7.90 16.23
CA SER A 118 -31.74 -7.36 16.53
C SER A 118 -30.67 -8.41 16.84
N TRP A 119 -31.07 -9.67 17.08
CA TRP A 119 -30.16 -10.79 17.39
C TRP A 119 -29.96 -11.73 16.20
N ARG A 120 -30.66 -11.51 15.09
CA ARG A 120 -30.42 -12.25 13.86
C ARG A 120 -29.13 -11.74 13.24
N VAL A 121 -28.07 -12.54 13.34
CA VAL A 121 -26.94 -12.43 12.39
C VAL A 121 -27.56 -12.53 11.01
N ALA A 122 -27.22 -11.61 10.10
CA ALA A 122 -27.64 -11.69 8.71
C ALA A 122 -27.07 -12.99 8.12
N THR A 123 -27.83 -14.08 8.22
CA THR A 123 -27.58 -15.29 7.47
C THR A 123 -27.95 -14.95 6.03
N HIS A 124 -26.98 -14.49 5.24
CA HIS A 124 -27.09 -14.63 3.81
C HIS A 124 -27.08 -16.13 3.52
N PRO A 125 -28.15 -16.72 2.94
CA PRO A 125 -28.06 -18.09 2.47
C PRO A 125 -27.07 -18.12 1.30
N ALA A 126 -26.04 -18.95 1.41
CA ALA A 126 -25.29 -19.40 0.26
C ALA A 126 -26.02 -20.62 -0.31
N GLY A 127 -26.56 -20.50 -1.52
CA GLY A 127 -27.18 -21.60 -2.28
C GLY A 127 -28.67 -21.75 -2.03
#